data_AF-A0A1B6E7G8-F1
#
_entry.id   AF-A0A1B6E7G8-F1
#
_cell.length_a   1.000
_cell.length_b   1.000
_cell.length_c   1.000
_cell.angle_alpha   90.00
_cell.angle_beta   90.00
_cell.angle_gamma   90.00
#
_symmetry.space_group_name_H-M   'P 1'
#
loop_
_entity.id
_entity.type
_entity.pdbx_description
1 polymer ?
#
loop_
_entity_poly.entity_id
_entity_poly.type
_entity_poly.pdbx_seq_one_letter_code
_entity_poly.pdbx_strand_id
1 'polypeptide(L)'
;MFYSTLLTLLASGVGFVSIRLRCPFSKLDEKILQSLVSGDPQTGSSLLYDMLNYYDQLEQVYDLIKSGSQEGYDQLQSIDKRGPRFCYTPFDLQLVKKNNKFNEEQVNELLGNIQGCKFIWQSIMQLHTVHWIF
;
A
#
# COMPACT_ATOMS: atom_id res chain seq x y z
N MET A 1 21.20 -49.28 21.45
CA MET A 1 21.49 -47.88 21.75
C MET A 1 21.09 -47.04 20.56
N PHE A 2 20.35 -45.98 20.83
CA PHE A 2 19.56 -45.16 19.90
C PHE A 2 20.43 -44.21 19.05
N TYR A 3 19.77 -43.57 18.08
CA TYR A 3 20.15 -42.38 17.27
C TYR A 3 20.62 -42.62 15.83
N SER A 4 19.68 -42.53 14.89
CA SER A 4 19.81 -41.71 13.65
C SER A 4 18.67 -41.91 12.63
N THR A 5 17.53 -42.44 13.04
CA THR A 5 16.28 -42.24 12.30
C THR A 5 15.63 -40.94 12.76
N LEU A 6 16.19 -39.77 12.41
CA LEU A 6 15.47 -38.49 12.43
C LEU A 6 16.29 -37.34 11.80
N LEU A 7 16.77 -37.49 10.57
CA LEU A 7 17.31 -36.35 9.80
C LEU A 7 16.68 -36.26 8.40
N THR A 8 15.38 -36.57 8.33
CA THR A 8 14.59 -36.56 7.09
C THR A 8 13.30 -35.76 7.27
N LEU A 9 13.31 -34.70 8.09
CA LEU A 9 12.08 -33.94 8.39
C LEU A 9 12.34 -32.51 8.87
N LEU A 10 13.10 -31.74 8.10
CA LEU A 10 13.04 -30.26 8.15
C LEU A 10 13.07 -29.66 6.74
N ALA A 11 12.41 -30.31 5.78
CA ALA A 11 12.15 -29.78 4.43
C ALA A 11 10.65 -29.56 4.17
N SER A 12 9.83 -29.59 5.21
CA SER A 12 8.38 -29.41 5.15
C SER A 12 7.96 -28.46 6.27
N GLY A 13 7.96 -27.16 5.97
CA GLY A 13 7.52 -26.17 6.96
C GLY A 13 8.16 -24.79 6.82
N VAL A 14 9.08 -24.58 5.88
CA VAL A 14 9.29 -23.23 5.36
C VAL A 14 8.08 -22.97 4.50
N GLY A 15 7.03 -22.45 5.14
CA GLY A 15 5.99 -21.74 4.41
C GLY A 15 6.72 -20.88 3.40
N PHE A 16 6.41 -21.09 2.12
CA PHE A 16 6.67 -20.09 1.12
C PHE A 16 5.92 -18.85 1.61
N VAL A 17 6.54 -18.10 2.53
CA VAL A 17 6.38 -16.66 2.64
C VAL A 17 6.81 -16.26 1.25
N SER A 18 5.83 -16.20 0.35
CA SER A 18 6.01 -15.53 -0.91
C SER A 18 6.55 -14.19 -0.49
N ILE A 19 7.86 -14.02 -0.65
CA ILE A 19 8.48 -12.71 -0.74
C ILE A 19 7.88 -12.18 -2.04
N ARG A 20 6.59 -11.79 -1.99
CA ARG A 20 6.03 -10.86 -2.93
C ARG A 20 6.91 -9.66 -2.69
N LEU A 21 7.88 -9.46 -3.57
CA LEU A 21 8.66 -8.24 -3.66
C LEU A 21 7.62 -7.13 -3.86
N ARG A 22 7.11 -6.61 -2.75
CA ARG A 22 6.08 -5.58 -2.76
C ARG A 22 6.72 -4.37 -3.42
N CYS A 23 6.02 -3.77 -4.37
CA CYS A 23 6.50 -2.56 -5.02
C CYS A 23 6.64 -1.48 -3.93
N PRO A 24 7.80 -0.82 -3.81
CA PRO A 24 8.01 0.22 -2.80
C PRO A 24 6.94 1.31 -2.88
N PHE A 25 6.57 1.88 -1.73
CA PHE A 25 5.57 2.96 -1.64
C PHE A 25 5.85 4.09 -2.63
N SER A 26 7.11 4.54 -2.72
CA SER A 26 7.52 5.61 -3.65
C SER A 26 7.21 5.29 -5.12
N LYS A 27 7.41 4.04 -5.55
CA LYS A 27 7.12 3.59 -6.92
C LYS A 27 5.63 3.43 -7.18
N LEU A 28 4.87 2.90 -6.21
CA LEU A 28 3.41 2.81 -6.35
C LEU A 28 2.79 4.20 -6.41
N ASP A 29 3.20 5.10 -5.52
CA ASP A 29 2.74 6.47 -5.48
C ASP A 29 3.02 7.22 -6.79
N GLU A 30 4.21 7.04 -7.38
CA GLU A 30 4.55 7.60 -8.69
C GLU A 30 3.65 7.05 -9.80
N LYS A 31 3.45 5.73 -9.88
CA LYS A 31 2.58 5.10 -10.89
C LYS A 31 1.13 5.59 -10.77
N ILE A 32 0.60 5.64 -9.55
CA ILE A 32 -0.76 6.11 -9.28
C ILE A 32 -0.89 7.57 -9.73
N LEU A 33 0.06 8.43 -9.33
CA LEU A 33 0.08 9.83 -9.74
C LEU A 33 0.15 10.01 -11.26
N GLN A 34 0.99 9.24 -11.94
CA GLN A 34 1.08 9.28 -13.40
C GLN A 34 -0.25 8.89 -14.06
N SER A 35 -0.91 7.84 -13.58
CA SER A 35 -2.23 7.44 -14.09
C SER A 35 -3.34 8.45 -13.79
N LEU A 36 -3.29 9.13 -12.63
CA LEU A 36 -4.28 10.14 -12.24
C LEU A 36 -4.10 11.49 -12.95
N VAL A 37 -2.85 11.95 -13.12
CA VAL A 37 -2.55 13.32 -13.56
C VAL A 37 -2.20 13.38 -15.05
N SER A 38 -1.24 12.56 -15.49
CA SER A 38 -0.81 12.55 -16.90
C SER A 38 -1.78 11.81 -17.81
N GLY A 39 -2.66 10.98 -17.25
CA GLY A 39 -3.58 10.16 -18.04
C GLY A 39 -2.84 9.17 -18.94
N ASP A 40 -1.61 8.80 -18.55
CA ASP A 40 -0.79 7.80 -19.23
C ASP A 40 -1.60 6.50 -19.32
N PRO A 41 -1.79 5.90 -20.51
CA PRO A 41 -2.68 4.76 -20.68
C PRO A 41 -2.13 3.50 -20.03
N GLN A 42 -2.26 3.40 -18.71
CA GLN A 42 -2.38 2.13 -18.04
C GLN A 42 -3.82 1.61 -18.23
N THR A 43 -3.99 0.29 -18.22
CA THR A 43 -5.35 -0.26 -18.12
C THR A 43 -5.95 0.21 -16.80
N GLY A 44 -7.22 0.61 -16.76
CA GLY A 44 -7.85 1.03 -15.52
C GLY A 44 -7.72 -0.01 -14.40
N SER A 45 -7.69 -1.30 -14.75
CA SER A 45 -7.40 -2.39 -13.82
C SER A 45 -6.01 -2.30 -13.17
N SER A 46 -5.00 -1.80 -13.87
CA SER A 46 -3.66 -1.57 -13.32
C SER A 46 -3.67 -0.45 -12.28
N LEU A 47 -4.38 0.66 -12.54
CA LEU A 47 -4.52 1.73 -11.56
C LEU A 47 -5.25 1.25 -10.30
N LEU A 48 -6.36 0.52 -10.45
CA LEU A 48 -7.07 -0.05 -9.30
C LEU A 48 -6.22 -1.05 -8.53
N TYR A 49 -5.45 -1.89 -9.23
CA TYR A 49 -4.52 -2.84 -8.62
C TYR A 49 -3.39 -2.15 -7.84
N ASP A 50 -2.77 -1.12 -8.41
CA ASP A 50 -1.72 -0.34 -7.73
C ASP A 50 -2.28 0.40 -6.51
N MET A 51 -3.50 0.94 -6.61
CA MET A 51 -4.23 1.56 -5.49
C MET A 51 -4.52 0.57 -4.36
N LEU A 52 -5.03 -0.62 -4.70
CA LEU A 52 -5.32 -1.66 -3.72
C LEU A 52 -4.02 -2.14 -3.04
N ASN A 53 -2.95 -2.35 -3.81
CA ASN A 53 -1.64 -2.70 -3.24
C ASN A 53 -1.09 -1.61 -2.31
N TYR A 54 -1.32 -0.33 -2.64
CA TYR A 54 -0.93 0.77 -1.78
C TYR A 54 -1.73 0.73 -0.46
N TYR A 55 -3.05 0.55 -0.57
CA TYR A 55 -3.95 0.43 0.58
C TYR A 55 -3.55 -0.72 1.51
N ASP A 56 -3.38 -1.93 0.97
CA ASP A 56 -2.99 -3.13 1.74
C ASP A 56 -1.62 -2.95 2.43
N GLN A 57 -0.67 -2.27 1.76
CA GLN A 57 0.62 -1.96 2.37
C GLN A 57 0.47 -0.94 3.51
N LEU A 58 -0.38 0.07 3.34
CA LEU A 58 -0.59 1.09 4.35
C LEU A 58 -1.34 0.55 5.57
N GLU A 59 -2.30 -0.36 5.37
CA GLU A 59 -2.99 -1.08 6.44
C GLU A 59 -2.00 -1.94 7.24
N GLN A 60 -1.09 -2.66 6.56
CA GLN A 60 -0.03 -3.40 7.25
C GLN A 60 0.88 -2.49 8.07
N VAL A 61 1.27 -1.32 7.55
CA VAL A 61 2.06 -0.33 8.31
C VAL A 61 1.30 0.13 9.55
N TYR A 62 0.00 0.39 9.42
CA TYR A 62 -0.85 0.76 10.55
C TYR A 62 -0.89 -0.33 11.63
N ASP A 63 -1.08 -1.60 11.25
CA ASP A 63 -1.09 -2.72 12.20
C ASP A 63 0.27 -2.92 12.89
N LEU A 64 1.37 -2.75 12.17
CA LEU A 64 2.72 -2.80 12.73
C LEU A 64 2.96 -1.67 13.74
N ILE A 65 2.54 -0.44 13.43
CA ILE A 65 2.66 0.70 14.35
C ILE A 65 1.76 0.50 15.57
N LYS A 66 0.53 0.04 15.37
CA LYS A 66 -0.43 -0.22 16.46
C LYS A 66 0.06 -1.31 17.41
N SER A 67 0.83 -2.28 16.91
CA SER A 67 1.47 -3.32 17.73
C SER A 67 2.82 -2.90 18.32
N GLY A 68 3.29 -1.69 18.06
CA GLY A 68 4.56 -1.15 18.57
C GLY A 68 5.80 -1.69 17.86
N SER A 69 5.66 -2.26 16.66
CA SER A 69 6.78 -2.80 15.88
C SER A 69 7.58 -1.70 15.21
N GLN A 70 8.91 -1.72 15.39
CA GLN A 70 9.84 -0.79 14.74
C GLN A 70 9.77 -0.87 13.21
N GLU A 71 9.48 -2.05 12.66
CA GLU A 71 9.35 -2.26 11.21
C GLU A 71 8.27 -1.34 10.60
N GLY A 72 7.16 -1.11 11.31
CA GLY A 72 6.11 -0.21 10.84
C GLY A 72 6.60 1.24 10.71
N TYR A 73 7.39 1.71 11.69
CA TYR A 73 7.99 3.04 11.66
C TYR A 73 9.05 3.17 10.55
N ASP A 74 9.85 2.13 10.34
CA ASP A 74 10.88 2.13 9.28
C ASP A 74 10.24 2.18 7.89
N GLN A 75 9.15 1.44 7.67
CA GLN A 75 8.38 1.50 6.42
C GLN A 75 7.74 2.88 6.20
N LEU A 76 7.27 3.53 7.27
CA LEU A 76 6.65 4.85 7.21
C LEU A 76 7.62 5.92 6.69
N GLN A 77 8.93 5.79 6.96
CA GLN A 77 9.95 6.71 6.44
C GLN A 77 10.04 6.74 4.91
N SER A 78 9.52 5.71 4.23
CA SER A 78 9.49 5.65 2.77
C SER A 78 8.30 6.38 2.14
N ILE A 79 7.38 6.89 2.97
CA ILE A 79 6.20 7.66 2.58
C ILE A 79 6.49 9.16 2.81
N ASP A 80 5.97 10.05 1.97
CA ASP A 80 6.09 11.50 2.20
C ASP A 80 5.50 11.88 3.57
N LYS A 81 6.10 12.87 4.24
CA LYS A 81 5.68 13.30 5.58
C LYS A 81 4.21 13.77 5.65
N ARG A 82 3.64 14.21 4.53
CA ARG A 82 2.22 14.59 4.42
C ARG A 82 1.32 13.42 4.07
N GLY A 83 1.89 12.24 3.82
CA GLY A 83 1.22 11.03 3.40
C GLY A 83 1.33 10.77 1.90
N PRO A 84 0.56 9.80 1.38
CA PRO A 84 0.58 9.44 -0.04
C PRO A 84 0.23 10.65 -0.91
N ARG A 85 1.04 10.96 -1.92
CA ARG A 85 0.90 12.19 -2.71
C ARG A 85 -0.39 12.20 -3.52
N PHE A 86 -0.80 11.04 -4.02
CA PHE A 86 -2.06 10.92 -4.78
C PHE A 86 -3.30 11.28 -3.95
N CYS A 87 -3.24 11.21 -2.61
CA CYS A 87 -4.36 11.58 -1.76
C CYS A 87 -4.68 13.08 -1.81
N TYR A 88 -3.69 13.94 -2.00
CA TYR A 88 -3.87 15.39 -1.95
C TYR A 88 -3.58 16.09 -3.29
N THR A 89 -3.25 15.33 -4.33
CA THR A 89 -3.03 15.87 -5.67
C THR A 89 -4.38 16.05 -6.38
N PRO A 90 -4.73 17.26 -6.84
CA PRO A 90 -5.92 17.47 -7.66
C PRO A 90 -5.80 16.73 -9.00
N PHE A 91 -6.88 16.07 -9.44
CA PHE A 91 -6.96 15.42 -10.74
C PHE A 91 -8.35 15.59 -11.35
N ASP A 92 -8.45 15.48 -12.68
CA ASP A 92 -9.71 15.54 -13.41
C ASP A 92 -10.32 14.13 -13.49
N LEU A 93 -11.39 13.90 -12.71
CA LEU A 93 -12.07 12.61 -12.68
C LEU A 93 -12.66 12.20 -14.04
N GLN A 94 -13.13 13.16 -14.84
CA GLN A 94 -13.68 12.86 -16.17
C GLN A 94 -12.57 12.42 -17.12
N LEU A 95 -11.41 13.05 -17.04
CA LEU A 95 -10.22 12.64 -17.80
C LEU A 95 -9.74 11.24 -17.37
N VAL A 96 -9.64 11.00 -16.07
CA VAL A 96 -9.24 9.68 -15.53
C VAL A 96 -10.21 8.59 -15.98
N LYS A 97 -11.52 8.84 -15.86
CA LYS A 97 -12.56 7.91 -16.31
C LYS A 97 -12.44 7.61 -17.80
N LYS A 98 -12.25 8.64 -18.62
CA LYS A 98 -12.11 8.50 -20.08
C LYS A 98 -10.85 7.72 -20.47
N ASN A 99 -9.70 8.07 -19.90
CA ASN A 99 -8.42 7.48 -20.28
C ASN A 99 -8.28 6.03 -19.81
N ASN A 100 -8.80 5.72 -18.62
CA ASN A 100 -8.77 4.38 -18.03
C ASN A 100 -9.97 3.50 -18.42
N LYS A 101 -10.93 4.06 -19.17
CA LYS A 101 -12.20 3.42 -19.57
C LYS A 101 -13.01 2.89 -18.38
N PHE A 102 -13.04 3.64 -17.29
CA PHE A 102 -13.77 3.23 -16.10
C PHE A 102 -15.29 3.33 -16.28
N ASN A 103 -15.99 2.34 -15.74
CA ASN A 103 -17.41 2.45 -15.45
C ASN A 103 -17.64 3.17 -14.09
N GLU A 104 -18.89 3.41 -13.72
CA GLU A 104 -19.22 4.10 -12.46
C GLU A 104 -18.77 3.33 -11.21
N GLU A 105 -18.83 1.99 -11.25
CA GLU A 105 -18.41 1.13 -10.14
C GLU A 105 -16.90 1.27 -9.88
N GLN A 106 -16.09 1.22 -10.93
CA GLN A 106 -14.64 1.39 -10.88
C GLN A 106 -14.24 2.81 -10.47
N VAL A 107 -15.03 3.82 -10.87
CA VAL A 107 -14.84 5.19 -10.37
C VAL A 107 -15.10 5.25 -8.86
N ASN A 108 -16.17 4.63 -8.38
CA ASN A 108 -16.47 4.58 -6.95
C ASN A 108 -15.40 3.80 -6.18
N GLU A 109 -14.89 2.70 -6.74
CA GLU A 109 -13.78 1.93 -6.16
C GLU A 109 -12.50 2.75 -6.06
N LEU A 110 -12.13 3.48 -7.13
CA LEU A 110 -10.98 4.39 -7.13
C LEU A 110 -11.11 5.43 -6.02
N LEU A 111 -12.25 6.12 -5.94
CA LEU A 111 -12.50 7.15 -4.94
C LEU A 111 -12.54 6.56 -3.52
N GLY A 112 -13.13 5.38 -3.36
CA GLY A 112 -13.14 4.62 -2.11
C GLY A 112 -11.73 4.28 -1.63
N ASN A 113 -10.86 3.79 -2.52
CA ASN A 113 -9.47 3.46 -2.20
C ASN A 113 -8.65 4.71 -1.84
N ILE A 114 -8.86 5.83 -2.53
CA ILE A 114 -8.23 7.12 -2.18
C ILE A 114 -8.67 7.56 -0.78
N GLN A 115 -9.97 7.48 -0.49
CA GLN A 115 -10.50 7.87 0.82
C GLN A 115 -10.04 6.93 1.94
N GLY A 116 -9.96 5.63 1.66
CA GLY A 116 -9.41 4.63 2.58
C GLY A 116 -7.95 4.92 2.93
N CYS A 117 -7.12 5.19 1.92
CA CYS A 117 -5.71 5.57 2.14
C CYS A 117 -5.58 6.84 2.98
N LYS A 118 -6.42 7.86 2.74
CA LYS A 118 -6.47 9.08 3.57
C LYS A 118 -6.79 8.76 5.03
N PHE A 119 -7.81 7.94 5.26
CA PHE A 119 -8.27 7.59 6.60
C PHE A 119 -7.19 6.82 7.38
N ILE A 120 -6.55 5.82 6.75
CA ILE A 120 -5.48 5.06 7.40
C ILE A 120 -4.31 5.99 7.71
N TRP A 121 -3.90 6.84 6.77
CA TRP A 121 -2.81 7.79 7.01
C TRP A 121 -3.10 8.72 8.19
N GLN A 122 -4.32 9.27 8.28
CA GLN A 122 -4.73 10.10 9.42
C GLN A 122 -4.69 9.32 10.74
N SER A 123 -5.10 8.05 10.74
CA SER A 123 -5.05 7.17 11.91
C SER A 123 -3.61 6.91 12.36
N ILE A 124 -2.71 6.63 11.41
CA ILE A 124 -1.27 6.51 11.66
C ILE A 124 -0.70 7.79 12.29
N MET A 125 -1.04 8.96 11.73
CA MET A 125 -0.58 10.24 12.27
C MET A 125 -1.09 10.48 13.69
N GLN A 126 -2.32 10.10 14.02
CA GLN A 126 -2.85 10.21 15.39
C GLN A 126 -2.09 9.31 16.38
N LEU A 127 -1.80 8.06 15.99
CA LEU A 127 -0.98 7.16 16.80
C LEU A 127 0.45 7.70 16.99
N HIS A 128 1.04 8.22 15.92
CA HIS A 128 2.41 8.72 15.95
C HIS A 128 2.54 10.11 16.62
N THR A 129 1.48 10.93 16.65
CA THR A 129 1.52 12.23 17.36
C THR A 129 1.74 12.05 18.86
N VAL A 130 1.42 10.87 19.42
CA VAL A 130 1.75 10.51 20.81
C VAL A 130 3.25 10.24 21.01
N HIS A 131 4.00 9.97 19.94
CA HIS A 131 5.44 9.66 19.96
C HIS A 131 6.34 10.76 19.35
N TRP A 132 5.79 11.85 18.80
CA TRP A 132 6.55 13.08 18.52
C TRP A 132 6.67 13.95 19.78
N ILE A 133 7.21 13.40 20.87
CA ILE A 133 7.77 14.24 21.92
C ILE A 133 9.25 14.41 21.58
N PHE A 134 9.59 15.64 21.18
CA PHE A 134 10.94 16.13 20.95
C PHE A 134 11.90 15.77 22.09
#